data_AF-A0A108UAY3-F1
#
_entry.id   AF-A0A108UAY3-F1
#
_cell.length_a   1.000
_cell.length_b   1.000
_cell.length_c   1.000
_cell.angle_alpha   90.00
_cell.angle_beta   90.00
_cell.angle_gamma   90.00
#
_symmetry.space_group_name_H-M   'P 1'
#
loop_
_entity.id
_entity.type
_entity.pdbx_description
1 polymer ?
#
loop_
_entity_poly.entity_id
_entity_poly.type
_entity_poly.pdbx_seq_one_letter_code
_entity_poly.pdbx_strand_id
1 'polypeptide(L)'
;MICLSTALLVAAAGCGPDPAPAEPVASLPTQAVTQLVADLRRNDLAGYARHALPPELHARLETAWREGRTTWPLTELPLHDRFPTFIAALAAQNAERDLVASFRRQFAGADGELHSAARTLGVFAIQYVRSEAVYSDTERDHHAQLIGAISQWAQTTSLGDSAKGRAAIPQLVSAARATGLAAPDAFAHNGMDRSLRRLGPFVERLKQVLGGYGLDLDAALDSVDATLAEQTGDTARVRIRYQLAGEPVDAYVLVERRQDRWYLSDVLRHAQAEVEAPPRAASAAGQQAAWARAVANRKSAPPRPAAGKVEAARPAATLPDAGKAESGKVEAGTAQANTPSPRPKPKVPRQARAKPRTRRRPRPPSPPPSRAPPARHPRRRPSRPLRPPLPAPPPPRRRNPAKPPRPPLRGLSGRPSGRTFAAQSASDPCHT
;
A
#
# COMPACT_ATOMS: atom_id res chain seq x y z
N MET A 1 74.85 17.01 10.69
CA MET A 1 75.14 16.03 9.63
C MET A 1 74.30 14.78 9.89
N ILE A 2 73.54 14.34 8.87
CA ILE A 2 73.05 12.97 8.66
C ILE A 2 71.87 12.56 9.57
N CYS A 3 70.63 12.72 9.12
CA CYS A 3 69.84 11.86 8.21
C CYS A 3 69.22 10.65 8.96
N LEU A 4 67.89 10.62 9.13
CA LEU A 4 66.90 10.11 8.16
C LEU A 4 67.02 8.59 7.96
N SER A 5 66.19 7.82 8.68
CA SER A 5 65.75 6.42 8.49
C SER A 5 65.38 5.90 9.90
N THR A 6 64.17 5.50 10.29
CA THR A 6 63.13 4.81 9.53
C THR A 6 61.80 5.01 10.28
N ALA A 7 60.99 5.95 9.80
CA ALA A 7 59.56 5.99 10.06
C ALA A 7 58.88 5.20 8.94
N LEU A 8 58.41 3.97 9.19
CA LEU A 8 57.45 3.29 8.31
C LEU A 8 56.80 2.08 8.97
N LEU A 9 55.93 2.28 9.97
CA LEU A 9 55.01 1.21 10.42
C LEU A 9 53.77 1.72 11.18
N VAL A 10 53.22 2.88 10.82
CA VAL A 10 51.89 3.32 11.29
C VAL A 10 51.16 4.02 10.14
N ALA A 11 50.64 3.25 9.18
CA ALA A 11 49.77 3.78 8.12
C ALA A 11 48.83 2.69 7.54
N ALA A 12 48.21 1.87 8.41
CA ALA A 12 47.23 0.86 7.98
C ALA A 12 45.99 0.78 8.89
N ALA A 13 45.61 1.88 9.55
CA ALA A 13 44.35 1.97 10.28
C ALA A 13 43.74 3.36 10.06
N GLY A 14 42.95 3.54 9.00
CA GLY A 14 42.36 4.85 8.73
C GLY A 14 41.63 5.02 7.40
N CYS A 15 40.96 4.00 6.88
CA CYS A 15 39.92 4.19 5.86
C CYS A 15 38.70 3.36 6.26
N GLY A 16 37.97 3.84 7.27
CA GLY A 16 36.57 3.47 7.40
C GLY A 16 35.78 4.14 6.27
N PRO A 17 34.68 3.54 5.79
CA PRO A 17 33.77 4.24 4.89
C PRO A 17 33.36 5.58 5.51
N ASP A 18 33.40 6.65 4.73
CA ASP A 18 32.92 7.97 5.13
C ASP A 18 31.55 7.81 5.81
N PRO A 19 31.30 8.48 6.95
CA PRO A 19 29.99 8.44 7.58
C PRO A 19 28.96 8.83 6.52
N ALA A 20 28.00 7.93 6.29
CA ALA A 20 26.92 8.20 5.35
C ALA A 20 26.34 9.59 5.67
N PRO A 21 26.10 10.45 4.67
CA PRO A 21 25.51 11.75 4.90
C PRO A 21 24.26 11.60 5.78
N ALA A 22 24.14 12.46 6.80
CA ALA A 22 22.97 12.43 7.67
C ALA A 22 21.69 12.49 6.81
N GLU A 23 20.78 11.55 7.05
CA GLU A 23 19.52 11.50 6.30
C GLU A 23 18.79 12.86 6.45
N PRO A 24 18.28 13.45 5.35
CA PRO A 24 17.61 14.74 5.40
C PRO A 24 16.45 14.68 6.39
N VAL A 25 16.44 15.60 7.34
CA VAL A 25 15.37 15.72 8.33
C VAL A 25 14.29 16.64 7.77
N ALA A 26 13.04 16.18 7.70
CA ALA A 26 11.89 17.01 7.34
C ALA A 26 11.64 18.11 8.39
N SER A 27 12.24 19.28 8.16
CA SER A 27 12.14 20.47 9.02
C SER A 27 10.99 21.40 8.62
N LEU A 28 10.41 21.21 7.44
CA LEU A 28 9.22 21.91 6.93
C LEU A 28 8.01 20.98 6.81
N PRO A 29 6.77 21.48 6.98
CA PRO A 29 5.54 20.70 6.82
C PRO A 29 5.47 19.90 5.51
N THR A 30 5.80 20.54 4.38
CA THR A 30 5.75 19.92 3.05
C THR A 30 6.83 18.85 2.87
N GLN A 31 7.96 18.97 3.56
CA GLN A 31 9.04 17.98 3.49
C GLN A 31 8.64 16.65 4.15
N ALA A 32 7.80 16.67 5.19
CA ALA A 32 7.28 15.44 5.79
C ALA A 32 6.52 14.59 4.76
N VAL A 33 5.74 15.24 3.90
CA VAL A 33 5.01 14.57 2.82
C VAL A 33 5.97 14.09 1.73
N THR A 34 6.83 14.98 1.21
CA THR A 34 7.69 14.62 0.06
C THR A 34 8.76 13.58 0.42
N GLN A 35 9.22 13.54 1.67
CA GLN A 35 10.13 12.50 2.17
C GLN A 35 9.47 11.12 2.09
N LEU A 36 8.25 10.96 2.63
CA LEU A 36 7.53 9.69 2.61
C LEU A 36 7.17 9.24 1.19
N VAL A 37 6.78 10.19 0.32
CA VAL A 37 6.55 9.91 -1.10
C VAL A 37 7.83 9.38 -1.76
N ALA A 38 8.98 9.99 -1.47
CA ALA A 38 10.26 9.57 -2.03
C ALA A 38 10.68 8.17 -1.54
N ASP A 39 10.38 7.81 -0.29
CA ASP A 39 10.62 6.45 0.22
C ASP A 39 9.77 5.41 -0.51
N LEU A 40 8.48 5.66 -0.66
CA LEU A 40 7.57 4.79 -1.43
C LEU A 40 8.00 4.66 -2.89
N ARG A 41 8.46 5.77 -3.48
CA ARG A 41 8.98 5.80 -4.86
C ARG A 41 10.19 4.90 -5.03
N ARG A 42 11.11 4.89 -4.05
CA ARG A 42 12.30 4.04 -4.00
C ARG A 42 12.03 2.60 -3.55
N ASN A 43 10.80 2.27 -3.17
CA ASN A 43 10.44 1.00 -2.52
C ASN A 43 11.11 0.80 -1.15
N ASP A 44 11.54 1.88 -0.50
CA ASP A 44 12.19 1.82 0.80
C ASP A 44 11.16 1.86 1.92
N LEU A 45 10.49 0.72 2.14
CA LEU A 45 9.47 0.62 3.18
C LEU A 45 10.05 0.77 4.60
N ALA A 46 11.31 0.41 4.80
CA ALA A 46 11.97 0.60 6.09
C ALA A 46 12.35 2.08 6.29
N GLY A 47 12.81 2.76 5.25
CA GLY A 47 12.96 4.22 5.24
C GLY A 47 11.64 4.93 5.55
N TYR A 48 10.56 4.54 4.87
CA TYR A 48 9.21 5.07 5.14
C TYR A 48 8.85 4.93 6.62
N ALA A 49 8.98 3.73 7.20
CA ALA A 49 8.69 3.49 8.61
C ALA A 49 9.52 4.40 9.54
N ARG A 50 10.83 4.52 9.28
CA ARG A 50 11.75 5.38 10.06
C ARG A 50 11.45 6.86 9.93
N HIS A 51 11.02 7.32 8.75
CA HIS A 51 10.75 8.74 8.50
C HIS A 51 9.35 9.16 8.95
N ALA A 52 8.39 8.23 8.99
CA ALA A 52 7.01 8.51 9.35
C ALA A 52 6.78 8.73 10.85
N LEU A 53 7.72 8.33 11.71
CA LEU A 53 7.53 8.29 13.17
C LEU A 53 8.70 8.90 13.96
N PRO A 54 8.43 9.45 15.16
CA PRO A 54 9.47 9.69 16.16
C PRO A 54 10.23 8.40 16.50
N PRO A 55 11.55 8.48 16.77
CA PRO A 55 12.38 7.30 17.05
C PRO A 55 11.84 6.41 18.17
N GLU A 56 11.28 7.00 19.23
CA GLU A 56 10.73 6.26 20.36
C GLU A 56 9.48 5.45 19.97
N LEU A 57 8.59 6.03 19.16
CA LEU A 57 7.39 5.33 18.69
C LEU A 57 7.77 4.22 17.70
N HIS A 58 8.74 4.48 16.81
CA HIS A 58 9.30 3.47 15.91
C HIS A 58 9.86 2.26 16.68
N ALA A 59 10.63 2.49 17.76
CA ALA A 59 11.19 1.41 18.58
C ALA A 59 10.11 0.57 19.29
N ARG A 60 9.03 1.23 19.76
CA ARG A 60 7.88 0.53 20.35
C ARG A 60 7.14 -0.32 19.32
N LEU A 61 6.99 0.15 18.08
CA LEU A 61 6.41 -0.61 16.98
C LEU A 61 7.27 -1.78 16.55
N GLU A 62 8.61 -1.62 16.47
CA GLU A 62 9.52 -2.74 16.21
C GLU A 62 9.34 -3.85 17.27
N THR A 63 9.16 -3.47 18.54
CA THR A 63 8.89 -4.42 19.62
C THR A 63 7.53 -5.11 19.44
N ALA A 64 6.47 -4.33 19.20
CA ALA A 64 5.12 -4.87 18.97
C ALA A 64 5.05 -5.79 17.74
N TRP A 65 5.82 -5.49 16.71
CA TRP A 65 5.94 -6.31 15.51
C TRP A 65 6.60 -7.66 15.81
N ARG A 66 7.70 -7.67 16.57
CA ARG A 66 8.38 -8.91 16.98
C ARG A 66 7.50 -9.81 17.85
N GLU A 67 6.61 -9.21 18.63
CA GLU A 67 5.59 -9.89 19.41
C GLU A 67 4.39 -10.36 18.56
N GLY A 68 4.38 -10.06 17.26
CA GLY A 68 3.29 -10.41 16.34
C GLY A 68 2.00 -9.64 16.58
N ARG A 69 2.03 -8.53 17.33
CA ARG A 69 0.85 -7.73 17.68
C ARG A 69 0.41 -6.79 16.56
N THR A 70 1.35 -6.36 15.73
CA THR A 70 1.10 -5.43 14.61
C THR A 70 1.96 -5.78 13.41
N THR A 71 1.54 -5.30 12.25
CA THR A 71 2.36 -5.23 11.04
C THR A 71 2.43 -3.82 10.47
N TRP A 72 2.35 -2.77 11.29
CA TRP A 72 2.53 -1.37 10.86
C TRP A 72 3.93 -1.15 10.23
N PRO A 73 4.08 -0.53 9.05
CA PRO A 73 3.13 0.34 8.35
C PRO A 73 2.24 -0.40 7.35
N LEU A 74 2.29 -1.72 7.26
CA LEU A 74 1.42 -2.46 6.34
C LEU A 74 -0.05 -2.35 6.74
N THR A 75 -0.34 -2.03 8.00
CA THR A 75 -1.71 -1.77 8.49
C THR A 75 -2.33 -0.50 7.92
N GLU A 76 -1.52 0.44 7.41
CA GLU A 76 -1.99 1.61 6.66
C GLU A 76 -2.53 1.25 5.27
N LEU A 77 -2.24 0.03 4.78
CA LEU A 77 -2.72 -0.42 3.48
C LEU A 77 -4.15 -0.95 3.57
N PRO A 78 -4.96 -0.76 2.52
CA PRO A 78 -6.22 -1.47 2.42
C PRO A 78 -5.95 -2.99 2.40
N LEU A 79 -6.83 -3.76 3.05
CA LEU A 79 -6.72 -5.22 3.17
C LEU A 79 -5.45 -5.71 3.91
N HIS A 80 -4.84 -4.89 4.77
CA HIS A 80 -3.63 -5.23 5.52
C HIS A 80 -3.69 -6.58 6.25
N ASP A 81 -4.83 -6.91 6.87
CA ASP A 81 -5.07 -8.16 7.59
C ASP A 81 -4.83 -9.41 6.70
N ARG A 82 -4.89 -9.25 5.37
CA ARG A 82 -4.67 -10.32 4.39
C ARG A 82 -3.26 -10.36 3.83
N PHE A 83 -2.45 -9.32 4.04
CA PHE A 83 -1.15 -9.19 3.37
C PHE A 83 -0.18 -10.35 3.66
N PRO A 84 0.04 -10.78 4.93
CA PRO A 84 0.89 -11.95 5.20
C PRO A 84 0.38 -13.23 4.52
N THR A 85 -0.94 -13.42 4.54
CA THR A 85 -1.59 -14.57 3.90
C THR A 85 -1.40 -14.53 2.37
N PHE A 86 -1.46 -13.35 1.77
CA PHE A 86 -1.25 -13.15 0.34
C PHE A 86 0.18 -13.48 -0.07
N ILE A 87 1.19 -13.01 0.67
CA ILE A 87 2.60 -13.36 0.44
C ILE A 87 2.81 -14.88 0.54
N ALA A 88 2.27 -15.51 1.59
CA ALA A 88 2.35 -16.96 1.76
C ALA A 88 1.70 -17.73 0.60
N ALA A 89 0.51 -17.28 0.14
CA ALA A 89 -0.20 -17.90 -0.97
C ALA A 89 0.57 -17.78 -2.29
N LEU A 90 1.14 -16.61 -2.60
CA LEU A 90 2.00 -16.41 -3.76
C LEU A 90 3.28 -17.24 -3.68
N ALA A 91 3.85 -17.38 -2.48
CA ALA A 91 5.13 -18.07 -2.31
C ALA A 91 5.01 -19.61 -2.29
N ALA A 92 3.80 -20.17 -2.18
CA ALA A 92 3.59 -21.62 -2.08
C ALA A 92 4.23 -22.38 -3.27
N GLN A 93 4.65 -23.63 -3.03
CA GLN A 93 5.45 -24.42 -3.97
C GLN A 93 4.81 -24.55 -5.37
N ASN A 94 3.49 -24.75 -5.43
CA ASN A 94 2.73 -24.90 -6.68
C ASN A 94 1.96 -23.62 -7.08
N ALA A 95 2.20 -22.48 -6.42
CA ALA A 95 1.42 -21.26 -6.59
C ALA A 95 1.32 -20.81 -8.04
N GLU A 96 2.42 -20.77 -8.78
CA GLU A 96 2.44 -20.31 -10.18
C GLU A 96 1.45 -21.08 -11.06
N ARG A 97 1.58 -22.42 -11.11
CA ARG A 97 0.70 -23.28 -11.90
C ARG A 97 -0.75 -23.14 -11.45
N ASP A 98 -0.98 -23.21 -10.14
CA ASP A 98 -2.33 -23.24 -9.57
C ASP A 98 -3.04 -21.88 -9.76
N LEU A 99 -2.33 -20.76 -9.64
CA LEU A 99 -2.85 -19.41 -9.85
C LEU A 99 -3.09 -19.12 -11.33
N VAL A 100 -2.19 -19.50 -12.24
CA VAL A 100 -2.42 -19.36 -13.69
C VAL A 100 -3.65 -20.18 -14.11
N ALA A 101 -3.76 -21.42 -13.65
CA ALA A 101 -4.92 -22.26 -13.95
C ALA A 101 -6.23 -21.67 -13.38
N SER A 102 -6.19 -21.15 -12.16
CA SER A 102 -7.36 -20.52 -11.53
C SER A 102 -7.76 -19.23 -12.23
N PHE A 103 -6.80 -18.37 -12.58
CA PHE A 103 -7.02 -17.15 -13.35
C PHE A 103 -7.69 -17.45 -14.69
N ARG A 104 -7.18 -18.43 -15.44
CA ARG A 104 -7.76 -18.86 -16.73
C ARG A 104 -9.20 -19.36 -16.60
N ARG A 105 -9.55 -20.02 -15.49
CA ARG A 105 -10.90 -20.54 -15.28
C ARG A 105 -11.90 -19.49 -14.80
N GLN A 106 -11.44 -18.47 -14.06
CA GLN A 106 -12.31 -17.57 -13.32
C GLN A 106 -12.36 -16.15 -13.88
N PHE A 107 -11.29 -15.69 -14.56
CA PHE A 107 -11.14 -14.29 -14.92
C PHE A 107 -10.79 -14.07 -16.40
N ALA A 108 -10.18 -15.05 -17.05
CA ALA A 108 -9.80 -14.92 -18.46
C ALA A 108 -11.00 -14.63 -19.36
N GLY A 109 -10.96 -13.49 -20.06
CA GLY A 109 -12.03 -13.03 -20.95
C GLY A 109 -13.28 -12.49 -20.24
N ALA A 110 -13.26 -12.36 -18.91
CA ALA A 110 -14.39 -11.87 -18.11
C ALA A 110 -14.33 -10.34 -17.84
N ASP A 111 -13.72 -9.55 -18.74
CA ASP A 111 -13.49 -8.12 -18.53
C ASP A 111 -14.76 -7.34 -18.18
N GLY A 112 -15.89 -7.63 -18.86
CA GLY A 112 -17.16 -6.96 -18.56
C GLY A 112 -17.67 -7.23 -17.14
N GLU A 113 -17.53 -8.46 -16.63
CA GLU A 113 -17.89 -8.81 -15.25
C GLU A 113 -16.94 -8.15 -14.25
N LEU A 114 -15.64 -8.12 -14.56
CA LEU A 114 -14.62 -7.48 -13.74
C LEU A 114 -14.83 -5.96 -13.67
N HIS A 115 -15.19 -5.30 -14.77
CA HIS A 115 -15.53 -3.88 -14.80
C HIS A 115 -16.77 -3.58 -13.96
N SER A 116 -17.80 -4.42 -14.07
CA SER A 116 -19.01 -4.30 -13.26
C SER A 116 -18.68 -4.45 -11.77
N ALA A 117 -17.91 -5.48 -11.41
CA ALA A 117 -17.45 -5.69 -10.04
C ALA A 117 -16.66 -4.50 -9.51
N ALA A 118 -15.71 -3.98 -10.30
CA ALA A 118 -14.90 -2.81 -9.94
C ALA A 118 -15.76 -1.57 -9.66
N ARG A 119 -16.77 -1.31 -10.50
CA ARG A 119 -17.72 -0.21 -10.29
C ARG A 119 -18.47 -0.36 -8.97
N THR A 120 -19.07 -1.54 -8.75
CA THR A 120 -19.87 -1.82 -7.55
C THR A 120 -19.02 -1.74 -6.30
N LEU A 121 -17.87 -2.43 -6.28
CA LEU A 121 -16.92 -2.40 -5.16
C LEU A 121 -16.44 -0.98 -4.87
N GLY A 122 -16.14 -0.19 -5.91
CA GLY A 122 -15.72 1.20 -5.77
C GLY A 122 -16.75 2.06 -5.05
N VAL A 123 -18.03 1.99 -5.46
CA VAL A 123 -19.11 2.73 -4.80
C VAL A 123 -19.25 2.29 -3.35
N PHE A 124 -19.25 0.98 -3.07
CA PHE A 124 -19.34 0.49 -1.69
C PHE A 124 -18.16 0.94 -0.83
N ALA A 125 -16.93 0.85 -1.35
CA ALA A 125 -15.73 1.22 -0.62
C ALA A 125 -15.68 2.72 -0.30
N ILE A 126 -16.10 3.59 -1.23
CA ILE A 126 -16.23 5.04 -0.97
C ILE A 126 -17.23 5.30 0.16
N GLN A 127 -18.39 4.64 0.13
CA GLN A 127 -19.40 4.81 1.20
C GLN A 127 -18.90 4.31 2.55
N TYR A 128 -18.22 3.16 2.55
CA TYR A 128 -17.61 2.59 3.75
C TYR A 128 -16.63 3.57 4.40
N VAL A 129 -15.63 4.04 3.66
CA VAL A 129 -14.63 5.00 4.15
C VAL A 129 -15.29 6.27 4.67
N ARG A 130 -16.27 6.82 3.94
CA ARG A 130 -16.96 8.04 4.36
C ARG A 130 -17.76 7.89 5.66
N SER A 131 -18.19 6.67 5.98
CA SER A 131 -18.96 6.37 7.18
C SER A 131 -18.10 5.97 8.39
N GLU A 132 -16.83 5.61 8.17
CA GLU A 132 -15.96 5.07 9.21
C GLU A 132 -15.45 6.19 10.13
N ALA A 133 -15.71 6.04 11.42
CA ALA A 133 -15.40 7.07 12.43
C ALA A 133 -13.93 7.12 12.81
N VAL A 134 -13.16 6.07 12.51
CA VAL A 134 -11.74 5.95 12.82
C VAL A 134 -10.87 6.92 12.01
N TYR A 135 -11.32 7.33 10.82
CA TYR A 135 -10.59 8.25 9.95
C TYR A 135 -10.85 9.72 10.30
N SER A 136 -9.88 10.59 10.04
CA SER A 136 -10.09 12.04 10.01
C SER A 136 -10.92 12.46 8.79
N ASP A 137 -11.45 13.69 8.79
CA ASP A 137 -12.16 14.23 7.62
C ASP A 137 -11.25 14.28 6.39
N THR A 138 -10.00 14.71 6.57
CA THR A 138 -8.98 14.78 5.51
C THR A 138 -8.64 13.41 4.95
N GLU A 139 -8.56 12.37 5.79
CA GLU A 139 -8.34 10.99 5.33
C GLU A 139 -9.54 10.45 4.56
N ARG A 140 -10.77 10.66 5.06
CA ARG A 140 -11.98 10.21 4.36
C ARG A 140 -12.05 10.78 2.96
N ASP A 141 -11.76 12.07 2.82
CA ASP A 141 -11.76 12.76 1.53
C ASP A 141 -10.64 12.24 0.62
N HIS A 142 -9.42 12.09 1.13
CA HIS A 142 -8.29 11.59 0.36
C HIS A 142 -8.54 10.15 -0.11
N HIS A 143 -8.89 9.24 0.79
CA HIS A 143 -9.15 7.84 0.49
C HIS A 143 -10.32 7.65 -0.48
N ALA A 144 -11.40 8.43 -0.34
CA ALA A 144 -12.51 8.40 -1.30
C ALA A 144 -12.05 8.74 -2.73
N GLN A 145 -11.13 9.69 -2.90
CA GLN A 145 -10.55 10.03 -4.19
C GLN A 145 -9.65 8.92 -4.74
N LEU A 146 -8.78 8.31 -3.92
CA LEU A 146 -7.97 7.16 -4.35
C LEU A 146 -8.85 5.99 -4.82
N ILE A 147 -9.87 5.65 -4.02
CA ILE A 147 -10.79 4.55 -4.36
C ILE A 147 -11.51 4.88 -5.66
N GLY A 148 -11.96 6.12 -5.86
CA GLY A 148 -12.57 6.57 -7.11
C GLY A 148 -11.65 6.35 -8.31
N ALA A 149 -10.42 6.86 -8.25
CA ALA A 149 -9.43 6.74 -9.32
C ALA A 149 -9.10 5.27 -9.65
N ILE A 150 -8.84 4.43 -8.64
CA ILE A 150 -8.55 3.00 -8.83
C ILE A 150 -9.77 2.27 -9.41
N SER A 151 -10.97 2.58 -8.93
CA SER A 151 -12.20 1.94 -9.43
C SER A 151 -12.48 2.31 -10.88
N GLN A 152 -12.16 3.54 -11.29
CA GLN A 152 -12.29 3.98 -12.67
C GLN A 152 -11.24 3.35 -13.59
N TRP A 153 -9.99 3.27 -13.14
CA TRP A 153 -8.95 2.51 -13.83
C TRP A 153 -9.35 1.04 -14.04
N ALA A 154 -9.82 0.38 -12.97
CA ALA A 154 -10.20 -1.02 -13.01
C ALA A 154 -11.40 -1.29 -13.94
N GLN A 155 -12.24 -0.28 -14.20
CA GLN A 155 -13.35 -0.34 -15.15
C GLN A 155 -12.93 -0.21 -16.63
N THR A 156 -11.68 0.17 -16.91
CA THR A 156 -11.21 0.44 -18.28
C THR A 156 -10.05 -0.46 -18.69
N THR A 157 -9.33 -1.01 -17.72
CA THR A 157 -8.20 -1.91 -17.99
C THR A 157 -8.65 -3.35 -18.30
N SER A 158 -7.82 -4.09 -19.04
CA SER A 158 -8.08 -5.49 -19.42
C SER A 158 -7.63 -6.46 -18.32
N LEU A 159 -8.29 -6.43 -17.17
CA LEU A 159 -7.97 -7.28 -16.01
C LEU A 159 -8.06 -8.78 -16.33
N GLY A 160 -8.95 -9.17 -17.23
CA GLY A 160 -9.18 -10.54 -17.69
C GLY A 160 -8.26 -10.97 -18.84
N ASP A 161 -7.27 -10.16 -19.23
CA ASP A 161 -6.34 -10.50 -20.31
C ASP A 161 -5.48 -11.72 -19.93
N SER A 162 -5.65 -12.80 -20.69
CA SER A 162 -4.95 -14.07 -20.48
C SER A 162 -3.45 -13.99 -20.67
N ALA A 163 -2.98 -13.17 -21.62
CA ALA A 163 -1.56 -13.01 -21.89
C ALA A 163 -0.89 -12.22 -20.75
N LYS A 164 -1.52 -11.12 -20.31
CA LYS A 164 -1.04 -10.33 -19.17
C LYS A 164 -1.03 -11.17 -17.88
N GLY A 165 -2.09 -11.91 -17.60
CA GLY A 165 -2.15 -12.77 -16.41
C GLY A 165 -1.06 -13.86 -16.40
N ARG A 166 -0.81 -14.50 -17.55
CA ARG A 166 0.25 -15.52 -17.69
C ARG A 166 1.66 -14.94 -17.52
N ALA A 167 1.87 -13.68 -17.87
CA ALA A 167 3.15 -13.00 -17.66
C ALA A 167 3.32 -12.50 -16.21
N ALA A 168 2.28 -11.91 -15.62
CA ALA A 168 2.33 -11.28 -14.31
C ALA A 168 2.43 -12.29 -13.15
N ILE A 169 1.66 -13.38 -13.18
CA ILE A 169 1.56 -14.32 -12.06
C ILE A 169 2.93 -14.94 -11.69
N PRO A 170 3.72 -15.50 -12.62
CA PRO A 170 5.04 -16.05 -12.30
C PRO A 170 5.99 -15.03 -11.68
N GLN A 171 5.93 -13.77 -12.15
CA GLN A 171 6.76 -12.69 -11.61
C GLN A 171 6.41 -12.37 -10.16
N LEU A 172 5.12 -12.28 -9.82
CA LEU A 172 4.66 -12.03 -8.46
C LEU A 172 4.97 -13.21 -7.53
N VAL A 173 4.80 -14.44 -8.01
CA VAL A 173 5.15 -15.67 -7.26
C VAL A 173 6.65 -15.70 -6.94
N SER A 174 7.50 -15.46 -7.95
CA SER A 174 8.95 -15.41 -7.76
C SER A 174 9.36 -14.33 -6.77
N ALA A 175 8.82 -13.11 -6.92
CA ALA A 175 9.10 -12.00 -6.02
C ALA A 175 8.62 -12.28 -4.58
N ALA A 176 7.44 -12.88 -4.41
CA ALA A 176 6.93 -13.25 -3.09
C ALA A 176 7.81 -14.30 -2.41
N ARG A 177 8.30 -15.31 -3.14
CA ARG A 177 9.26 -16.28 -2.60
C ARG A 177 10.56 -15.63 -2.17
N ALA A 178 11.07 -14.69 -2.97
CA ALA A 178 12.31 -13.96 -2.69
C ALA A 178 12.23 -13.15 -1.39
N THR A 179 11.04 -12.74 -0.94
CA THR A 179 10.87 -12.08 0.37
C THR A 179 11.35 -12.97 1.51
N GLY A 180 11.18 -14.31 1.42
CA GLY A 180 11.40 -15.24 2.53
C GLY A 180 10.41 -15.08 3.69
N LEU A 181 9.28 -14.39 3.48
CA LEU A 181 8.28 -14.08 4.52
C LEU A 181 7.04 -14.97 4.46
N ALA A 182 7.12 -16.10 3.77
CA ALA A 182 5.98 -16.99 3.54
C ALA A 182 5.62 -17.88 4.74
N ALA A 183 6.54 -18.07 5.69
CA ALA A 183 6.27 -18.88 6.88
C ALA A 183 5.34 -18.12 7.84
N PRO A 184 4.48 -18.81 8.61
CA PRO A 184 3.43 -18.18 9.43
C PRO A 184 3.93 -17.05 10.35
N ASP A 185 5.08 -17.26 11.00
CA ASP A 185 5.66 -16.32 11.95
C ASP A 185 6.85 -15.52 11.38
N ALA A 186 7.07 -15.59 10.07
CA ALA A 186 8.26 -14.99 9.44
C ALA A 186 8.32 -13.47 9.66
N PHE A 187 7.18 -12.79 9.62
CA PHE A 187 7.11 -11.35 9.87
C PHE A 187 7.59 -10.99 11.28
N ALA A 188 7.02 -11.64 12.30
CA ALA A 188 7.40 -11.41 13.70
C ALA A 188 8.86 -11.79 13.96
N HIS A 189 9.28 -12.96 13.49
CA HIS A 189 10.65 -13.47 13.67
C HIS A 189 11.72 -12.56 13.04
N ASN A 190 11.44 -11.94 11.89
CA ASN A 190 12.39 -11.04 11.24
C ASN A 190 12.41 -9.63 11.85
N GLY A 191 11.38 -9.22 12.60
CA GLY A 191 11.18 -7.83 13.02
C GLY A 191 10.68 -6.93 11.88
N MET A 192 10.27 -5.70 12.21
CA MET A 192 9.64 -4.77 11.26
C MET A 192 10.66 -4.34 10.20
N ASP A 193 11.78 -3.78 10.63
CA ASP A 193 12.84 -3.26 9.77
C ASP A 193 13.29 -4.25 8.67
N ARG A 194 13.61 -5.49 9.07
CA ARG A 194 14.10 -6.52 8.14
C ARG A 194 13.00 -7.03 7.23
N SER A 195 11.77 -7.19 7.74
CA SER A 195 10.62 -7.60 6.94
C SER A 195 10.31 -6.57 5.86
N LEU A 196 10.30 -5.29 6.22
CA LEU A 196 10.05 -4.18 5.28
C LEU A 196 11.14 -4.09 4.19
N ARG A 197 12.42 -4.24 4.56
CA ARG A 197 13.51 -4.32 3.56
C ARG A 197 13.34 -5.50 2.60
N ARG A 198 12.93 -6.66 3.10
CA ARG A 198 12.66 -7.86 2.27
C ARG A 198 11.45 -7.69 1.35
N LEU A 199 10.50 -6.83 1.71
CA LEU A 199 9.32 -6.52 0.91
C LEU A 199 9.57 -5.47 -0.18
N GLY A 200 10.59 -4.61 -0.05
CA GLY A 200 10.90 -3.57 -1.05
C GLY A 200 10.94 -4.08 -2.49
N PRO A 201 11.77 -5.10 -2.81
CA PRO A 201 11.82 -5.68 -4.17
C PRO A 201 10.51 -6.32 -4.64
N PHE A 202 9.69 -6.82 -3.71
CA PHE A 202 8.35 -7.33 -4.03
C PHE A 202 7.40 -6.19 -4.43
N VAL A 203 7.41 -5.07 -3.68
CA VAL A 203 6.63 -3.87 -4.02
C VAL A 203 7.06 -3.29 -5.37
N GLU A 204 8.36 -3.25 -5.64
CA GLU A 204 8.88 -2.85 -6.96
C GLU A 204 8.28 -3.71 -8.07
N ARG A 205 8.32 -5.04 -7.90
CA ARG A 205 7.75 -5.96 -8.89
C ARG A 205 6.24 -5.78 -9.05
N LEU A 206 5.53 -5.56 -7.94
CA LEU A 206 4.09 -5.31 -7.96
C LEU A 206 3.76 -4.04 -8.74
N LYS A 207 4.48 -2.94 -8.51
CA LYS A 207 4.31 -1.68 -9.28
C LYS A 207 4.56 -1.89 -10.77
N GLN A 208 5.61 -2.63 -11.15
CA GLN A 208 5.89 -2.94 -12.55
C GLN A 208 4.76 -3.74 -13.22
N VAL A 209 4.20 -4.74 -12.52
CA VAL A 209 3.04 -5.50 -13.00
C VAL A 209 1.84 -4.58 -13.20
N LEU A 210 1.52 -3.74 -12.21
CA LEU A 210 0.40 -2.78 -12.29
C LEU A 210 0.60 -1.76 -13.43
N GLY A 211 1.82 -1.30 -13.66
CA GLY A 211 2.18 -0.47 -14.80
C GLY A 211 1.88 -1.13 -16.14
N GLY A 212 2.09 -2.45 -16.26
CA GLY A 212 1.68 -3.24 -17.43
C GLY A 212 0.16 -3.31 -17.67
N TYR A 213 -0.64 -3.02 -16.64
CA TYR A 213 -2.09 -2.82 -16.71
C TYR A 213 -2.50 -1.34 -16.78
N GLY A 214 -1.55 -0.42 -16.95
CA GLY A 214 -1.81 1.02 -17.07
C GLY A 214 -2.00 1.75 -15.73
N LEU A 215 -1.69 1.11 -14.60
CA LEU A 215 -1.63 1.76 -13.29
C LEU A 215 -0.17 1.98 -12.90
N ASP A 216 0.40 3.08 -13.39
CA ASP A 216 1.78 3.47 -13.08
C ASP A 216 1.85 4.21 -11.74
N LEU A 217 2.12 3.45 -10.67
CA LEU A 217 2.25 3.98 -9.33
C LEU A 217 3.53 4.79 -9.13
N ASP A 218 4.58 4.53 -9.91
CA ASP A 218 5.81 5.31 -9.85
C ASP A 218 5.61 6.69 -10.45
N ALA A 219 4.93 6.79 -11.60
CA ALA A 219 4.54 8.07 -12.19
C ALA A 219 3.57 8.84 -11.28
N ALA A 220 2.65 8.15 -10.60
CA ALA A 220 1.75 8.78 -9.64
C ALA A 220 2.53 9.43 -8.47
N LEU A 221 3.49 8.70 -7.89
CA LEU A 221 4.36 9.20 -6.83
C LEU A 221 5.28 10.33 -7.31
N ASP A 222 5.83 10.23 -8.52
CA ASP A 222 6.66 11.27 -9.15
C ASP A 222 5.87 12.56 -9.42
N SER A 223 4.54 12.47 -9.55
CA SER A 223 3.67 13.62 -9.82
C SER A 223 3.19 14.36 -8.57
N VAL A 224 3.58 13.93 -7.36
CA VAL A 224 3.12 14.55 -6.12
C VAL A 224 3.69 15.96 -5.95
N ASP A 225 2.78 16.92 -5.92
CA ASP A 225 3.02 18.32 -5.56
C ASP A 225 2.44 18.58 -4.16
N ALA A 226 3.31 18.90 -3.20
CA ALA A 226 2.94 19.22 -1.83
C ALA A 226 3.15 20.72 -1.56
N THR A 227 2.06 21.40 -1.20
CA THR A 227 2.07 22.85 -0.94
C THR A 227 1.49 23.16 0.44
N LEU A 228 2.10 24.09 1.15
CA LEU A 228 1.59 24.53 2.45
C LEU A 228 0.29 25.32 2.23
N ALA A 229 -0.82 24.84 2.79
CA ALA A 229 -2.09 25.55 2.73
C ALA A 229 -2.26 26.47 3.94
N GLU A 230 -1.89 25.99 5.12
CA GLU A 230 -2.07 26.69 6.39
C GLU A 230 -1.08 26.15 7.43
N GLN A 231 -0.61 27.01 8.33
CA GLN A 231 0.24 26.61 9.46
C GLN A 231 -0.15 27.39 10.71
N THR A 232 -0.31 26.69 11.82
CA THR A 232 -0.62 27.24 13.15
C THR A 232 0.29 26.61 14.19
N GLY A 233 1.36 27.32 14.57
CA GLY A 233 2.34 26.83 15.54
C GLY A 233 2.96 25.50 15.11
N ASP A 234 2.70 24.46 15.89
CA ASP A 234 3.21 23.09 15.68
C ASP A 234 2.30 22.21 14.81
N THR A 235 1.25 22.76 14.20
CA THR A 235 0.40 22.03 13.25
C THR A 235 0.33 22.76 11.92
N ALA A 236 0.16 22.00 10.84
CA ALA A 236 -0.03 22.54 9.50
C ALA A 236 -0.95 21.66 8.67
N ARG A 237 -1.57 22.29 7.68
CA ARG A 237 -2.38 21.63 6.65
C ARG A 237 -1.65 21.77 5.33
N VAL A 238 -1.30 20.63 4.74
CA VAL A 238 -0.57 20.54 3.48
C VAL A 238 -1.54 20.05 2.40
N ARG A 239 -1.63 20.78 1.29
CA ARG A 239 -2.36 20.34 0.11
C ARG A 239 -1.46 19.45 -0.72
N ILE A 240 -1.98 18.30 -1.14
CA ILE A 240 -1.31 17.34 -2.01
C ILE A 240 -2.09 17.22 -3.32
N ARG A 241 -1.37 17.31 -4.44
CA ARG A 241 -1.94 17.12 -5.78
C ARG A 241 -1.10 16.12 -6.56
N TYR A 242 -1.74 15.17 -7.23
CA TYR A 242 -1.05 14.20 -8.07
C TYR A 242 -2.01 13.54 -9.06
N GLN A 243 -1.47 12.83 -10.05
CA GLN A 243 -2.25 12.07 -11.03
C GLN A 243 -2.22 10.59 -10.67
N LEU A 244 -3.38 9.94 -10.63
CA LEU A 244 -3.50 8.49 -10.43
C LEU A 244 -4.35 7.89 -11.53
N ALA A 245 -3.73 7.08 -12.40
CA ALA A 245 -4.38 6.48 -13.57
C ALA A 245 -5.13 7.50 -14.47
N GLY A 246 -4.57 8.71 -14.61
CA GLY A 246 -5.16 9.79 -15.39
C GLY A 246 -6.16 10.67 -14.62
N GLU A 247 -6.59 10.24 -13.43
CA GLU A 247 -7.49 11.02 -12.57
C GLU A 247 -6.70 11.93 -11.63
N PRO A 248 -7.06 13.23 -11.52
CA PRO A 248 -6.45 14.12 -10.55
C PRO A 248 -6.94 13.80 -9.15
N VAL A 249 -6.00 13.70 -8.22
CA VAL A 249 -6.26 13.71 -6.78
C VAL A 249 -5.83 15.06 -6.22
N ASP A 250 -6.71 15.67 -5.45
CA ASP A 250 -6.50 16.96 -4.79
C ASP A 250 -7.03 16.87 -3.36
N ALA A 251 -6.12 16.68 -2.42
CA ALA A 251 -6.47 16.39 -1.04
C ALA A 251 -5.65 17.26 -0.08
N TYR A 252 -6.07 17.26 1.18
CA TYR A 252 -5.31 17.86 2.26
C TYR A 252 -4.88 16.77 3.23
N VAL A 253 -3.69 16.93 3.79
CA VAL A 253 -3.19 16.12 4.90
C VAL A 253 -2.82 17.04 6.06
N LEU A 254 -3.01 16.56 7.27
CA LEU A 254 -2.57 17.24 8.48
C LEU A 254 -1.18 16.75 8.87
N VAL A 255 -0.34 17.68 9.26
CA VAL A 255 0.98 17.39 9.79
C VAL A 255 1.20 18.12 11.11
N GLU A 256 1.97 17.52 11.99
CA GLU A 256 2.33 18.08 13.29
C GLU A 256 3.83 17.96 13.57
N ARG A 257 4.35 18.92 14.33
CA ARG A 257 5.76 18.99 14.71
C ARG A 257 5.99 18.30 16.06
N ARG A 258 6.93 17.36 16.09
CA ARG A 258 7.42 16.68 17.31
C ARG A 258 8.95 16.71 17.28
N GLN A 259 9.59 17.19 18.35
CA GLN A 259 11.06 17.22 18.47
C GLN A 259 11.75 17.80 17.21
N ASP A 260 11.31 18.98 16.76
CA ASP A 260 11.81 19.70 15.58
C ASP A 260 11.65 19.00 14.21
N ARG A 261 10.82 17.95 14.15
CA ARG A 261 10.50 17.22 12.92
C ARG A 261 9.00 17.24 12.64
N TRP A 262 8.63 17.31 11.38
CA TRP A 262 7.23 17.23 10.95
C TRP A 262 6.84 15.81 10.58
N TYR A 263 5.65 15.41 10.97
CA TYR A 263 5.08 14.09 10.73
C TYR A 263 3.61 14.21 10.30
N LEU A 264 3.10 13.24 9.54
CA LEU A 264 1.68 13.19 9.21
C LEU A 264 0.88 12.82 10.46
N SER A 265 -0.04 13.68 10.86
CA SER A 265 -0.79 13.54 12.13
C SER A 265 -1.58 12.24 12.18
N ASP A 266 -2.20 11.85 11.06
CA ASP A 266 -3.00 10.62 11.00
C ASP A 266 -2.14 9.35 11.05
N VAL A 267 -0.96 9.37 10.41
CA VAL A 267 0.01 8.25 10.50
C VAL A 267 0.50 8.08 11.93
N LEU A 268 0.78 9.18 12.65
CA LEU A 268 1.14 9.11 14.07
C LEU A 268 0.01 8.54 14.93
N ARG A 269 -1.23 8.98 14.67
CA ARG A 269 -2.42 8.51 15.40
C ARG A 269 -2.64 7.01 15.19
N HIS A 270 -2.55 6.52 13.96
CA HIS A 270 -2.66 5.09 13.66
C HIS A 270 -1.52 4.27 14.29
N ALA A 271 -0.27 4.71 14.13
CA ALA A 271 0.89 4.06 14.74
C ALA A 271 0.79 3.98 16.27
N GLN A 272 0.31 5.04 16.92
CA GLN A 272 0.08 5.04 18.36
C GLN A 272 -1.00 4.03 18.76
N ALA A 273 -2.11 3.99 18.02
CA ALA A 273 -3.19 3.04 18.26
C ALA A 273 -2.73 1.58 18.13
N GLU A 274 -1.85 1.27 17.17
CA GLU A 274 -1.25 -0.07 17.00
C GLU A 274 -0.42 -0.51 18.20
N VAL A 275 0.30 0.42 18.84
CA VAL A 275 1.11 0.13 20.02
C VAL A 275 0.25 -0.01 21.28
N GLU A 276 -0.80 0.80 21.40
CA GLU A 276 -1.73 0.81 22.53
C GLU A 276 -2.77 -0.31 22.47
N ALA A 277 -3.03 -0.85 21.28
CA ALA A 277 -3.96 -1.95 21.11
C ALA A 277 -3.54 -3.16 21.95
N PRO A 278 -4.48 -3.80 22.66
CA PRO A 278 -4.19 -5.02 23.40
C PRO A 278 -3.69 -6.10 22.44
N PRO A 279 -2.85 -7.05 22.90
CA PRO A 279 -2.35 -8.13 22.07
C PRO A 279 -3.51 -8.86 21.39
N ARG A 280 -3.60 -8.79 20.07
CA ARG A 280 -4.60 -9.54 19.30
C ARG A 280 -4.24 -11.02 19.47
N ALA A 281 -5.03 -11.77 20.24
CA ALA A 281 -4.83 -13.21 20.40
C ALA A 281 -4.65 -13.82 18.99
N ALA A 282 -3.57 -14.59 18.80
CA ALA A 282 -3.01 -15.04 17.53
C ALA A 282 -4.06 -15.56 16.53
N SER A 283 -4.77 -14.64 15.89
CA SER A 283 -5.82 -14.93 14.95
C SER A 283 -5.25 -15.02 13.53
N ALA A 284 -4.03 -14.55 13.30
CA ALA A 284 -3.35 -14.65 12.02
C ALA A 284 -3.07 -16.12 11.63
N ALA A 285 -2.61 -16.96 12.55
CA ALA A 285 -2.38 -18.40 12.29
C ALA A 285 -3.71 -19.16 12.07
N GLY A 286 -4.74 -18.86 12.87
CA GLY A 286 -6.08 -19.43 12.70
C GLY A 286 -6.76 -18.98 11.40
N GLN A 287 -6.60 -17.72 11.02
CA GLN A 287 -7.14 -17.15 9.78
C GLN A 287 -6.36 -17.61 8.53
N GLN A 288 -5.04 -17.77 8.62
CA GLN A 288 -4.21 -18.36 7.56
C GLN A 288 -4.58 -19.84 7.34
N ALA A 289 -4.74 -20.62 8.41
CA ALA A 289 -5.17 -22.01 8.31
C ALA A 289 -6.60 -22.11 7.75
N ALA A 290 -7.52 -21.24 8.17
CA ALA A 290 -8.89 -21.21 7.66
C ALA A 290 -8.96 -20.78 6.18
N TRP A 291 -8.18 -19.79 5.76
CA TRP A 291 -8.10 -19.38 4.36
C TRP A 291 -7.42 -20.43 3.47
N ALA A 292 -6.31 -21.00 3.92
CA ALA A 292 -5.64 -22.10 3.22
C ALA A 292 -6.59 -23.29 3.05
N ARG A 293 -7.38 -23.63 4.08
CA ARG A 293 -8.46 -24.62 4.00
C ARG A 293 -9.58 -24.20 3.05
N ALA A 294 -10.00 -22.94 3.03
CA ALA A 294 -11.03 -22.45 2.12
C ALA A 294 -10.58 -22.48 0.64
N VAL A 295 -9.33 -22.13 0.36
CA VAL A 295 -8.72 -22.21 -0.97
C VAL A 295 -8.51 -23.67 -1.38
N ALA A 296 -8.07 -24.53 -0.45
CA ALA A 296 -7.91 -25.96 -0.70
C ALA A 296 -9.26 -26.66 -0.92
N ASN A 297 -10.29 -26.38 -0.12
CA ASN A 297 -11.63 -26.96 -0.28
C ASN A 297 -12.35 -26.47 -1.54
N ARG A 298 -12.00 -25.28 -2.06
CA ARG A 298 -12.49 -24.83 -3.37
C ARG A 298 -11.88 -25.59 -4.56
N LYS A 299 -10.77 -26.35 -4.39
CA LYS A 299 -10.29 -27.29 -5.42
C LYS A 299 -11.28 -28.45 -5.65
N SER A 300 -12.20 -28.71 -4.71
CA SER A 300 -13.13 -29.85 -4.74
C SER A 300 -14.56 -29.51 -5.17
N ALA A 301 -14.88 -28.23 -5.40
CA ALA A 301 -16.22 -27.82 -5.80
C ALA A 301 -16.39 -27.97 -7.33
N PRO A 302 -17.44 -28.66 -7.82
CA PRO A 302 -17.69 -28.77 -9.27
C PRO A 302 -18.03 -27.40 -9.86
N PRO A 303 -17.73 -27.17 -11.16
CA PRO A 303 -18.02 -25.90 -11.80
C PRO A 303 -19.53 -25.64 -11.78
N ARG A 304 -19.91 -24.46 -11.25
CA ARG A 304 -21.28 -23.96 -11.34
C ARG A 304 -21.63 -23.82 -12.83
N PRO A 305 -22.77 -24.34 -13.31
CA PRO A 305 -23.11 -24.24 -14.72
C PRO A 305 -23.20 -22.76 -15.14
N ALA A 306 -22.64 -22.45 -16.31
CA ALA A 306 -22.69 -21.13 -16.92
C ALA A 306 -24.13 -20.61 -16.90
N ALA A 307 -24.31 -19.39 -16.41
CA ALA A 307 -25.61 -18.76 -16.30
C ALA A 307 -26.28 -18.65 -17.68
N GLY A 308 -27.18 -19.60 -17.96
CA GLY A 308 -28.27 -19.36 -18.89
C GLY A 308 -29.14 -18.23 -18.33
N LYS A 309 -29.40 -17.23 -19.18
CA LYS A 309 -30.40 -16.14 -19.06
C LYS A 309 -31.02 -15.97 -17.67
N VAL A 310 -30.61 -14.93 -16.96
CA VAL A 310 -31.40 -14.40 -15.83
C VAL A 310 -32.66 -13.77 -16.40
N GLU A 311 -33.73 -14.55 -16.49
CA GLU A 311 -35.08 -14.04 -16.66
C GLU A 311 -35.52 -13.36 -15.36
N ALA A 312 -36.00 -12.13 -15.48
CA ALA A 312 -36.37 -11.28 -14.38
C ALA A 312 -37.54 -11.87 -13.57
N ALA A 313 -37.25 -12.41 -12.38
CA ALA A 313 -38.28 -12.71 -11.39
C ALA A 313 -38.56 -11.47 -10.53
N ARG A 314 -39.81 -11.01 -10.59
CA ARG A 314 -40.41 -9.93 -9.78
C ARG A 314 -40.29 -10.20 -8.27
N PRO A 315 -40.28 -9.15 -7.42
CA PRO A 315 -40.28 -9.33 -5.97
C PRO A 315 -41.71 -9.64 -5.48
N ALA A 316 -41.89 -10.79 -4.85
CA ALA A 316 -43.04 -11.06 -3.99
C ALA A 316 -42.58 -10.95 -2.53
N ALA A 317 -43.14 -9.96 -1.83
CA ALA A 317 -43.00 -9.78 -0.40
C ALA A 317 -43.82 -10.85 0.32
N THR A 318 -43.22 -11.58 1.27
CA THR A 318 -43.93 -12.10 2.46
C THR A 318 -42.89 -12.41 3.55
N LEU A 319 -42.96 -11.70 4.69
CA LEU A 319 -42.31 -12.11 5.93
C LEU A 319 -43.05 -13.31 6.52
N PRO A 320 -42.36 -14.26 7.16
CA PRO A 320 -42.91 -15.00 8.27
C PRO A 320 -42.28 -14.59 9.62
N ASP A 321 -43.21 -14.60 10.57
CA ASP A 321 -43.20 -14.41 12.01
C ASP A 321 -42.03 -15.03 12.79
N ALA A 322 -41.59 -14.32 13.83
CA ALA A 322 -40.51 -14.73 14.73
C ALA A 322 -41.09 -15.48 15.93
N GLY A 323 -41.01 -16.81 15.89
CA GLY A 323 -41.34 -17.70 17.00
C GLY A 323 -40.16 -17.99 17.93
N LYS A 324 -40.28 -17.49 19.17
CA LYS A 324 -39.82 -18.04 20.46
C LYS A 324 -38.60 -18.98 20.49
N ALA A 325 -37.54 -18.52 21.16
CA ALA A 325 -36.56 -19.38 21.83
C ALA A 325 -37.07 -19.73 23.24
N GLU A 326 -37.13 -21.03 23.52
CA GLU A 326 -37.42 -21.63 24.82
C GLU A 326 -36.10 -21.79 25.58
N SER A 327 -36.02 -21.22 26.79
CA SER A 327 -34.87 -21.36 27.70
C SER A 327 -35.21 -22.31 28.83
N GLY A 328 -34.27 -23.22 29.11
CA GLY A 328 -34.40 -24.30 30.07
C GLY A 328 -34.45 -23.85 31.53
N LYS A 329 -35.25 -24.63 32.27
CA LYS A 329 -35.58 -24.65 33.69
C LYS A 329 -34.37 -24.97 34.60
N VAL A 330 -34.20 -24.23 35.70
CA VAL A 330 -33.62 -24.72 36.96
C VAL A 330 -34.36 -24.08 38.14
N GLU A 331 -34.51 -24.84 39.21
CA GLU A 331 -35.52 -24.80 40.26
C GLU A 331 -35.34 -23.77 41.40
N ALA A 332 -36.51 -23.39 41.95
CA ALA A 332 -36.94 -23.08 43.32
C ALA A 332 -35.94 -22.67 44.43
N GLY A 333 -36.31 -21.61 45.18
CA GLY A 333 -35.79 -21.33 46.52
C GLY A 333 -36.22 -19.99 47.16
N THR A 334 -37.45 -19.93 47.68
CA THR A 334 -37.90 -19.28 48.94
C THR A 334 -37.74 -17.76 49.23
N ALA A 335 -38.89 -17.17 49.61
CA ALA A 335 -39.15 -16.22 50.71
C ALA A 335 -38.98 -14.67 50.58
N GLN A 336 -40.13 -14.02 50.88
CA GLN A 336 -40.34 -12.82 51.73
C GLN A 336 -40.21 -11.38 51.18
N ALA A 337 -41.41 -10.79 51.00
CA ALA A 337 -41.90 -9.51 51.55
C ALA A 337 -40.97 -8.28 51.62
N ASN A 338 -41.33 -7.22 50.86
CA ASN A 338 -41.94 -6.00 51.40
C ASN A 338 -42.07 -4.91 50.34
N THR A 339 -43.25 -4.32 50.24
CA THR A 339 -43.51 -3.03 49.56
C THR A 339 -43.54 -1.94 50.63
N PRO A 340 -43.15 -0.69 50.31
CA PRO A 340 -44.20 0.34 50.30
C PRO A 340 -44.07 1.36 49.14
N SER A 341 -45.24 1.72 48.61
CA SER A 341 -45.58 2.94 47.82
C SER A 341 -45.19 4.24 48.55
N PRO A 342 -45.20 5.49 47.99
CA PRO A 342 -46.21 5.98 47.01
C PRO A 342 -45.91 7.18 46.06
N ARG A 343 -46.90 7.43 45.17
CA ARG A 343 -47.51 8.73 44.77
C ARG A 343 -46.96 9.55 43.56
N PRO A 344 -47.82 10.43 42.94
CA PRO A 344 -48.09 10.40 41.51
C PRO A 344 -47.90 11.77 40.81
N LYS A 345 -48.13 11.84 39.49
CA LYS A 345 -48.26 13.13 38.76
C LYS A 345 -49.57 13.21 37.95
N PRO A 346 -50.12 14.41 37.75
CA PRO A 346 -51.53 14.62 37.42
C PRO A 346 -51.81 14.84 35.92
N LYS A 347 -53.12 14.87 35.66
CA LYS A 347 -53.90 14.78 34.43
C LYS A 347 -54.02 16.09 33.60
N VAL A 348 -54.04 15.90 32.25
CA VAL A 348 -55.06 16.40 31.25
C VAL A 348 -54.98 17.89 30.82
N PRO A 349 -55.50 18.37 29.63
CA PRO A 349 -56.36 17.73 28.60
C PRO A 349 -55.98 17.83 27.11
N ARG A 350 -56.71 17.00 26.33
CA ARG A 350 -56.97 17.02 24.88
C ARG A 350 -57.81 18.22 24.41
N GLN A 351 -57.48 18.77 23.24
CA GLN A 351 -58.37 19.28 22.18
C GLN A 351 -57.57 19.29 20.86
N ALA A 352 -58.06 19.32 19.63
CA ALA A 352 -59.26 18.87 18.92
C ALA A 352 -58.88 19.01 17.43
N ARG A 353 -59.45 18.18 16.55
CA ARG A 353 -59.12 18.08 15.12
C ARG A 353 -59.48 19.35 14.33
N ALA A 354 -58.61 19.75 13.39
CA ALA A 354 -58.97 20.59 12.26
C ALA A 354 -58.18 20.19 10.99
N LYS A 355 -58.89 20.16 9.84
CA LYS A 355 -58.45 19.72 8.50
C LYS A 355 -57.34 20.61 7.90
N PRO A 356 -56.42 20.06 7.07
CA PRO A 356 -55.40 20.88 6.41
C PRO A 356 -55.95 21.56 5.13
N ARG A 357 -55.89 22.89 5.12
CA ARG A 357 -56.09 23.74 3.92
C ARG A 357 -54.83 23.72 3.05
N THR A 358 -55.04 23.49 1.76
CA THR A 358 -54.08 23.56 0.66
C THR A 358 -53.39 24.93 0.59
N ARG A 359 -52.10 24.99 0.98
CA ARG A 359 -51.24 26.16 0.77
C ARG A 359 -50.66 26.13 -0.65
N ARG A 360 -50.99 27.18 -1.42
CA ARG A 360 -50.38 27.53 -2.71
C ARG A 360 -48.85 27.68 -2.55
N ARG A 361 -48.10 27.03 -3.45
CA ARG A 361 -46.65 27.22 -3.62
C ARG A 361 -46.31 28.66 -4.05
N PRO A 362 -45.28 29.30 -3.49
CA PRO A 362 -44.73 30.53 -4.04
C PRO A 362 -43.96 30.27 -5.35
N ARG A 363 -44.13 31.16 -6.33
CA ARG A 363 -43.42 31.14 -7.62
C ARG A 363 -41.93 31.41 -7.43
N PRO A 364 -41.03 30.76 -8.19
CA PRO A 364 -39.61 31.10 -8.22
C PRO A 364 -39.36 32.46 -8.91
N PRO A 365 -38.33 33.22 -8.51
CA PRO A 365 -37.97 34.48 -9.15
C PRO A 365 -37.38 34.25 -10.55
N SER A 366 -37.72 35.15 -11.47
CA SER A 366 -37.26 35.18 -12.86
C SER A 366 -35.73 35.35 -12.97
N PRO A 367 -35.07 34.73 -13.97
CA PRO A 367 -33.64 34.90 -14.20
C PRO A 367 -33.31 36.31 -14.74
N PRO A 368 -32.11 36.84 -14.44
CA PRO A 368 -31.67 38.16 -14.92
C PRO A 368 -31.44 38.17 -16.45
N PRO A 369 -31.56 39.33 -17.11
CA PRO A 369 -31.40 39.44 -18.56
C PRO A 369 -29.97 39.12 -19.01
N SER A 370 -29.91 38.34 -20.09
CA SER A 370 -28.71 37.89 -20.78
C SER A 370 -27.82 39.07 -21.18
N ARG A 371 -26.56 39.08 -20.73
CA ARG A 371 -25.55 40.04 -21.17
C ARG A 371 -25.30 39.88 -22.67
N ALA A 372 -25.39 40.99 -23.39
CA ALA A 372 -25.01 41.12 -24.79
C ALA A 372 -23.55 40.67 -25.02
N PRO A 373 -23.23 40.08 -26.19
CA PRO A 373 -21.87 39.66 -26.51
C PRO A 373 -20.97 40.87 -26.75
N PRO A 374 -19.70 40.85 -26.29
CA PRO A 374 -18.76 41.93 -26.57
C PRO A 374 -18.37 41.96 -28.05
N ALA A 375 -18.15 43.18 -28.53
CA ALA A 375 -17.82 43.53 -29.90
C ALA A 375 -16.58 42.80 -30.45
N ARG A 376 -16.68 42.39 -31.72
CA ARG A 376 -15.58 41.84 -32.51
C ARG A 376 -14.48 42.88 -32.70
N HIS A 377 -13.29 42.62 -32.14
CA HIS A 377 -12.07 43.30 -32.54
C HIS A 377 -11.54 42.76 -33.89
N PRO A 378 -10.90 43.59 -34.74
CA PRO A 378 -10.46 43.21 -36.07
C PRO A 378 -9.28 42.22 -36.01
N ARG A 379 -9.34 41.22 -36.90
CA ARG A 379 -8.35 40.15 -37.08
C ARG A 379 -6.95 40.73 -37.32
N ARG A 380 -6.03 40.48 -36.39
CA ARG A 380 -4.58 40.53 -36.67
C ARG A 380 -4.21 39.32 -37.53
N ARG A 381 -3.50 39.58 -38.63
CA ARG A 381 -2.91 38.57 -39.53
C ARG A 381 -1.98 37.63 -38.74
N PRO A 382 -1.94 36.33 -39.02
CA PRO A 382 -0.93 35.45 -38.44
C PRO A 382 0.44 35.76 -39.04
N SER A 383 1.38 36.11 -38.17
CA SER A 383 2.80 36.21 -38.50
C SER A 383 3.34 34.83 -38.91
N ARG A 384 3.99 34.81 -40.07
CA ARG A 384 4.72 33.68 -40.65
C ARG A 384 5.77 33.15 -39.65
N PRO A 385 5.83 31.85 -39.33
CA PRO A 385 6.87 31.33 -38.45
C PRO A 385 8.23 31.41 -39.13
N LEU A 386 9.22 32.01 -38.45
CA LEU A 386 10.63 31.94 -38.84
C LEU A 386 11.07 30.47 -38.85
N ARG A 387 11.75 30.07 -39.93
CA ARG A 387 12.45 28.79 -40.02
C ARG A 387 13.46 28.66 -38.86
N PRO A 388 13.58 27.50 -38.21
CA PRO A 388 14.69 27.25 -37.30
C PRO A 388 16.03 27.21 -38.06
N PRO A 389 17.14 27.68 -37.45
CA PRO A 389 18.46 27.62 -38.07
C PRO A 389 18.94 26.18 -38.19
N LEU A 390 19.62 25.88 -39.29
CA LEU A 390 20.26 24.58 -39.56
C LEU A 390 21.28 24.24 -38.45
N PRO A 391 21.38 22.97 -38.02
CA PRO A 391 22.40 22.55 -37.06
C PRO A 391 23.81 22.65 -37.66
N ALA A 392 24.75 23.08 -36.84
CA ALA A 392 26.17 23.22 -37.19
C ALA A 392 26.79 21.85 -37.57
N PRO A 393 27.77 21.82 -38.50
CA PRO A 393 28.45 20.59 -38.87
C PRO A 393 29.30 20.04 -37.71
N PRO A 394 29.43 18.71 -37.57
CA PRO A 394 30.18 18.10 -36.48
C PRO A 394 31.69 18.36 -36.61
N PRO A 395 32.43 18.43 -35.49
CA PRO A 395 33.86 18.65 -35.50
C PRO A 395 34.62 17.42 -36.06
N PRO A 396 35.83 17.62 -36.63
CA PRO A 396 36.61 16.54 -37.22
C PRO A 396 37.06 15.52 -36.18
N ARG A 397 36.88 14.23 -36.51
CA ARG A 397 37.30 13.08 -35.70
C ARG A 397 38.81 13.12 -35.48
N ARG A 398 39.24 13.23 -34.21
CA ARG A 398 40.64 13.00 -33.80
C ARG A 398 41.03 11.56 -34.14
N ARG A 399 42.15 11.41 -34.86
CA ARG A 399 42.82 10.12 -35.10
C ARG A 399 43.31 9.54 -33.78
N ASN A 400 42.99 8.27 -33.53
CA ASN A 400 43.54 7.49 -32.41
C ASN A 400 45.07 7.32 -32.59
N PRO A 401 45.89 7.57 -31.55
CA PRO A 401 47.29 7.21 -31.57
C PRO A 401 47.48 5.69 -31.46
N ALA A 402 48.46 5.20 -32.22
CA ALA A 402 48.81 3.79 -32.38
C ALA A 402 49.20 3.10 -31.07
N LYS A 403 48.81 1.83 -30.98
CA LYS A 403 49.13 0.88 -29.91
C LYS A 403 50.59 0.41 -30.03
N PRO A 404 51.42 0.43 -28.97
CA PRO A 404 52.79 -0.06 -29.03
C PRO A 404 52.85 -1.61 -29.08
N PRO A 405 53.94 -2.19 -29.64
CA PRO A 405 54.05 -3.63 -29.90
C PRO A 405 54.33 -4.44 -28.62
N ARG A 406 53.83 -5.69 -28.60
CA ARG A 406 54.06 -6.67 -27.53
C ARG A 406 55.46 -7.31 -27.64
N PRO A 407 56.12 -7.64 -26.52
CA PRO A 407 57.38 -8.37 -26.51
C PRO A 407 57.18 -9.89 -26.75
N PRO A 408 58.23 -10.61 -27.18
CA PRO A 408 58.12 -12.00 -27.63
C PRO A 408 58.09 -13.02 -26.49
N LEU A 409 57.32 -14.08 -26.71
CA LEU A 409 57.21 -15.29 -25.88
C LEU A 409 58.52 -16.10 -25.94
N ARG A 410 59.13 -16.35 -24.79
CA ARG A 410 60.07 -17.46 -24.58
C ARG A 410 59.33 -18.62 -23.93
N GLY A 411 59.37 -19.78 -24.59
CA GLY A 411 58.91 -21.05 -24.05
C GLY A 411 60.02 -21.83 -23.36
N LEU A 412 59.66 -22.58 -22.32
CA LEU A 412 60.32 -23.75 -21.72
C LEU A 412 59.17 -24.51 -21.03
N SER A 413 58.64 -25.59 -21.60
CA SER A 413 59.11 -26.99 -21.57
C SER A 413 59.41 -27.51 -20.14
N GLY A 414 58.59 -28.47 -19.68
CA GLY A 414 58.82 -29.19 -18.42
C GLY A 414 57.60 -30.00 -17.97
N ARG A 415 57.51 -31.26 -18.43
CA ARG A 415 56.49 -32.27 -18.09
C ARG A 415 56.59 -32.79 -16.63
N PRO A 416 55.54 -33.46 -16.12
CA PRO A 416 55.47 -33.97 -14.75
C PRO A 416 55.82 -35.47 -14.63
N SER A 417 56.30 -35.87 -13.46
CA SER A 417 56.31 -37.24 -12.91
C SER A 417 56.45 -37.06 -11.39
N GLY A 418 55.48 -37.39 -10.54
CA GLY A 418 54.90 -38.72 -10.39
C GLY A 418 55.69 -39.45 -9.30
N ARG A 419 55.27 -39.38 -8.04
CA ARG A 419 55.57 -40.42 -7.04
C ARG A 419 54.66 -40.34 -5.80
N THR A 420 53.97 -41.46 -5.64
CA THR A 420 53.18 -42.01 -4.54
C THR A 420 54.03 -42.25 -3.29
N PHE A 421 53.47 -42.02 -2.09
CA PHE A 421 53.69 -42.74 -0.81
C PHE A 421 52.68 -42.13 0.20
N ALA A 422 51.54 -42.76 0.49
CA ALA A 422 51.28 -43.84 1.46
C ALA A 422 51.34 -43.39 2.95
N ALA A 423 50.13 -43.30 3.53
CA ALA A 423 49.65 -43.71 4.86
C ALA A 423 50.56 -43.69 6.11
N GLN A 424 50.09 -42.99 7.15
CA GLN A 424 49.90 -43.47 8.55
C GLN A 424 49.26 -42.33 9.36
N SER A 425 47.99 -42.45 9.78
CA SER A 425 47.48 -43.08 11.00
C SER A 425 47.76 -42.31 12.30
N ALA A 426 46.63 -41.98 12.94
CA ALA A 426 46.35 -42.05 14.37
C ALA A 426 46.52 -40.81 15.26
N SER A 427 45.42 -40.55 15.97
CA SER A 427 45.29 -40.12 17.37
C SER A 427 44.99 -38.64 17.66
N ASP A 428 43.70 -38.32 17.74
CA ASP A 428 42.90 -38.06 18.97
C ASP A 428 43.33 -36.94 19.98
N PRO A 429 42.41 -36.49 20.89
CA PRO A 429 42.05 -35.08 21.04
C PRO A 429 42.31 -34.46 22.43
N CYS A 430 41.71 -33.28 22.65
CA CYS A 430 41.31 -32.62 23.92
C CYS A 430 42.23 -31.61 24.63
N HIS A 431 41.53 -30.68 25.28
CA HIS A 431 41.89 -29.58 26.20
C HIS A 431 42.28 -28.24 25.54
N THR A 432 41.67 -27.09 25.86
CA THR A 432 40.89 -26.66 27.05
C THR A 432 39.90 -25.57 26.65
#